data_AF-A0A537VPF7-F1
#
_entry.id   AF-A0A537VPF7-F1
#
_cell.length_a   1.000
_cell.length_b   1.000
_cell.length_c   1.000
_cell.angle_alpha   90.00
_cell.angle_beta   90.00
_cell.angle_gamma   90.00
#
_symmetry.space_group_name_H-M   'P 1'
#
loop_
_entity.id
_entity.type
_entity.pdbx_description
1 polymer ?
#
loop_
_entity_poly.entity_id
_entity_poly.type
_entity_poly.pdbx_seq_one_letter_code
_entity_poly.pdbx_strand_id
1 'polypeptide(L)'
;MVQRSRLVGGGERLARERIRSGAGSVYHQSEALAVLNERAPEHVERIAFVGTPCQISGLRAIQKFPWARRETLAHKVVLAIGLFCTRSFDPKKLIPMVAGEGVNLGKVKKIDIREGKLVAAGESGEELMKKPVKDFHTASLKGCDECADFASLGADMVVGNIGSEPGTSTVLIRTDAGMEAWVKAAGAFEDAPIDDLSAVKRLALRNLDRAKKNLQREYDPEGSMWVSYTEHLEDYEGTEREAAPPPPFRSHHYTVAC
;
A
#
# COMPACT_ATOMS: atom_id res chain seq x y z
N MET A 1 10.18 -18.67 8.42
CA MET A 1 11.61 -18.66 8.84
C MET A 1 12.32 -17.62 8.00
N VAL A 2 12.62 -16.43 8.54
CA VAL A 2 13.29 -15.35 7.79
C VAL A 2 14.72 -15.25 8.32
N GLN A 3 15.69 -15.65 7.49
CA GLN A 3 17.10 -15.61 7.83
C GLN A 3 17.58 -14.17 8.01
N ARG A 4 18.13 -13.88 9.19
CA ARG A 4 18.95 -12.69 9.44
C ARG A 4 20.31 -12.91 8.77
N SER A 5 20.58 -12.22 7.66
CA SER A 5 21.92 -12.17 7.06
C SER A 5 22.61 -10.88 7.50
N ARG A 6 23.68 -11.00 8.29
CA ARG A 6 24.64 -9.90 8.51
C ARG A 6 25.36 -9.59 7.21
N LEU A 7 25.65 -8.32 6.96
CA LEU A 7 26.44 -7.87 5.82
C LEU A 7 27.93 -8.13 6.10
N VAL A 8 28.56 -9.02 5.33
CA VAL A 8 30.01 -9.17 5.27
C VAL A 8 30.41 -9.30 3.80
N GLY A 9 30.96 -8.23 3.20
CA GLY A 9 31.55 -8.20 1.85
C GLY A 9 30.59 -8.36 0.66
N GLY A 10 30.71 -7.52 -0.38
CA GLY A 10 29.83 -7.55 -1.57
C GLY A 10 28.50 -6.79 -1.44
N GLY A 11 28.43 -5.86 -0.47
CA GLY A 11 27.19 -5.27 0.06
C GLY A 11 26.25 -4.63 -0.97
N GLU A 12 26.77 -3.96 -2.01
CA GLU A 12 25.91 -3.28 -2.98
C GLU A 12 25.17 -4.26 -3.91
N ARG A 13 25.86 -5.31 -4.40
CA ARG A 13 25.22 -6.33 -5.25
C ARG A 13 24.14 -7.08 -4.47
N LEU A 14 24.46 -7.48 -3.23
CA LEU A 14 23.51 -8.17 -2.36
C LEU A 14 22.32 -7.27 -1.98
N ALA A 15 22.54 -5.96 -1.79
CA ALA A 15 21.46 -5.01 -1.57
C ALA A 15 20.54 -4.88 -2.80
N ARG A 16 21.11 -4.79 -4.01
CA ARG A 16 20.35 -4.76 -5.27
C ARG A 16 19.52 -6.04 -5.47
N GLU A 17 20.10 -7.20 -5.20
CA GLU A 17 19.39 -8.49 -5.27
C GLU A 17 18.23 -8.57 -4.26
N ARG A 18 18.44 -8.11 -3.03
CA ARG A 18 17.37 -8.04 -2.02
C ARG A 18 16.24 -7.10 -2.44
N ILE A 19 16.56 -5.93 -3.01
CA ILE A 19 15.54 -5.03 -3.55
C ILE A 19 14.77 -5.71 -4.68
N ARG A 20 15.47 -6.37 -5.62
CA ARG A 20 14.85 -7.12 -6.72
C ARG A 20 13.97 -8.27 -6.25
N SER A 21 14.30 -8.92 -5.13
CA SER A 21 13.47 -9.98 -4.55
C SER A 21 12.12 -9.48 -4.02
N GLY A 22 11.98 -8.18 -3.75
CA GLY A 22 10.72 -7.55 -3.39
C GLY A 22 9.87 -7.11 -4.59
N ALA A 23 10.31 -7.37 -5.82
CA ALA A 23 9.56 -7.00 -7.02
C ALA A 23 8.29 -7.86 -7.19
N GLY A 24 7.28 -7.25 -7.82
CA GLY A 24 5.99 -7.90 -8.09
C GLY A 24 4.92 -7.51 -7.08
N SER A 25 3.70 -7.32 -7.58
CA SER A 25 2.55 -6.97 -6.75
C SER A 25 2.09 -8.18 -5.93
N VAL A 26 1.79 -7.91 -4.67
CA VAL A 26 1.17 -8.87 -3.74
C VAL A 26 -0.14 -8.24 -3.26
N TYR A 27 -1.25 -8.90 -3.54
CA TYR A 27 -2.60 -8.34 -3.34
C TYR A 27 -3.18 -8.59 -1.94
N HIS A 28 -2.33 -8.50 -0.91
CA HIS A 28 -2.74 -8.45 0.49
C HIS A 28 -1.94 -7.37 1.22
N GLN A 29 -2.38 -6.99 2.42
CA GLN A 29 -1.73 -5.92 3.16
C GLN A 29 -0.29 -6.33 3.53
N SER A 30 0.68 -5.61 2.99
CA SER A 30 2.04 -5.66 3.51
C SER A 30 2.11 -4.78 4.76
N GLU A 31 2.76 -5.25 5.82
CA GLU A 31 2.91 -4.46 7.05
C GLU A 31 4.23 -3.66 7.05
N ALA A 32 4.63 -3.15 5.87
CA ALA A 32 5.95 -2.55 5.64
C ALA A 32 6.28 -1.41 6.63
N LEU A 33 5.28 -0.57 6.94
CA LEU A 33 5.44 0.52 7.91
C LEU A 33 5.54 0.02 9.36
N ALA A 34 4.80 -1.05 9.72
CA ALA A 34 4.78 -1.57 11.08
C ALA A 34 6.11 -2.22 11.46
N VAL A 35 6.75 -2.90 10.51
CA VAL A 35 8.04 -3.59 10.71
C VAL A 35 9.25 -2.70 10.43
N LEU A 36 9.05 -1.40 10.13
CA LEU A 36 10.11 -0.49 9.73
C LEU A 36 11.22 -0.42 10.80
N ASN A 37 10.84 -0.18 12.05
CA ASN A 37 11.78 -0.08 13.17
C ASN A 37 12.49 -1.41 13.47
N GLU A 38 11.84 -2.54 13.21
CA GLU A 38 12.36 -3.88 13.52
C GLU A 38 13.29 -4.43 12.43
N ARG A 39 13.06 -4.04 11.17
CA ARG A 39 13.74 -4.62 10.00
C ARG A 39 14.77 -3.70 9.37
N ALA A 40 14.74 -2.41 9.70
CA ALA A 40 15.77 -1.50 9.24
C ALA A 40 17.16 -1.94 9.76
N PRO A 41 18.23 -1.77 8.96
CA PRO A 41 19.59 -1.97 9.45
C PRO A 41 19.90 -1.07 10.65
N GLU A 42 20.74 -1.58 11.55
CA GLU A 42 21.33 -0.75 12.61
C GLU A 42 22.01 0.48 11.99
N HIS A 43 21.87 1.64 12.64
CA HIS A 43 22.42 2.92 12.20
C HIS A 43 21.94 3.41 10.82
N VAL A 44 20.79 2.95 10.31
CA VAL A 44 20.23 3.53 9.09
C VAL A 44 19.99 5.04 9.28
N GLU A 45 20.46 5.84 8.32
CA GLU A 45 20.29 7.30 8.33
C GLU A 45 19.23 7.76 7.33
N ARG A 46 19.11 7.06 6.21
CA ARG A 46 18.21 7.41 5.11
C ARG A 46 17.45 6.19 4.65
N ILE A 47 16.13 6.32 4.56
CA ILE A 47 15.22 5.26 4.16
C ILE A 47 14.45 5.70 2.92
N ALA A 48 14.41 4.83 1.90
CA ALA A 48 13.41 4.89 0.86
C ALA A 48 12.27 3.92 1.23
N PHE A 49 11.03 4.40 1.22
CA PHE A 49 9.85 3.64 1.60
C PHE A 49 8.95 3.44 0.38
N VAL A 50 8.59 2.19 0.08
CA VAL A 50 7.61 1.87 -0.96
C VAL A 50 6.31 1.43 -0.28
N GLY A 51 5.19 2.07 -0.62
CA GLY A 51 3.92 1.78 0.02
C GLY A 51 2.70 2.08 -0.83
N THR A 52 1.60 1.43 -0.49
CA THR A 52 0.25 1.75 -0.96
C THR A 52 -0.26 3.05 -0.35
N PRO A 53 -1.32 3.69 -0.89
CA PRO A 53 -1.78 5.00 -0.44
C PRO A 53 -2.00 5.11 1.08
N CYS A 54 -2.64 4.12 1.69
CA CYS A 54 -2.88 4.12 3.14
C CYS A 54 -1.58 3.99 3.97
N GLN A 55 -0.57 3.28 3.48
CA GLN A 55 0.74 3.21 4.14
C GLN A 55 1.51 4.52 4.01
N ILE A 56 1.40 5.20 2.87
CA ILE A 56 1.99 6.53 2.65
C ILE A 56 1.30 7.57 3.54
N SER A 57 -0.03 7.58 3.61
CA SER A 57 -0.77 8.44 4.53
C SER A 57 -0.41 8.17 5.99
N GLY A 58 -0.30 6.89 6.37
CA GLY A 58 0.16 6.50 7.70
C GLY A 58 1.60 6.97 8.00
N LEU A 59 2.51 6.88 7.03
CA LEU A 59 3.86 7.42 7.15
C LEU A 59 3.82 8.95 7.39
N ARG A 60 3.05 9.69 6.60
CA ARG A 60 2.96 11.16 6.74
C ARG A 60 2.29 11.57 8.05
N ALA A 61 1.29 10.83 8.51
CA ALA A 61 0.71 11.02 9.83
C ALA A 61 1.79 10.84 10.92
N ILE A 62 2.52 9.71 10.92
CA ILE A 62 3.58 9.46 11.89
C ILE A 62 4.66 10.56 11.84
N GLN A 63 5.05 11.04 10.67
CA GLN A 63 6.05 12.11 10.54
C GLN A 63 5.58 13.47 11.07
N LYS A 64 4.28 13.79 10.96
CA LYS A 64 3.73 15.06 11.47
C LYS A 64 3.33 15.00 12.94
N PHE A 65 3.13 13.82 13.52
CA PHE A 65 2.76 13.72 14.93
C PHE A 65 3.95 14.06 15.85
N PRO A 66 3.74 14.87 16.90
CA PRO A 66 4.75 15.15 17.90
C PRO A 66 4.92 13.97 18.87
N TRP A 67 5.49 12.84 18.41
CA TRP A 67 5.75 11.67 19.26
C TRP A 67 6.78 12.01 20.35
N ALA A 68 6.33 12.36 21.56
CA ALA A 68 7.23 12.64 22.68
C ALA A 68 7.85 11.38 23.30
N ARG A 69 7.22 10.20 23.11
CA ARG A 69 7.56 8.96 23.83
C ARG A 69 7.79 7.75 22.93
N ARG A 70 7.89 7.95 21.61
CA ARG A 70 8.04 6.85 20.65
C ARG A 70 9.10 7.18 19.62
N GLU A 71 10.24 6.50 19.74
CA GLU A 71 11.23 6.50 18.68
C GLU A 71 10.68 5.73 17.48
N THR A 72 10.65 6.39 16.33
CA THR A 72 10.20 5.82 15.07
C THR A 72 11.16 6.20 13.97
N LEU A 73 11.59 5.26 13.14
CA LEU A 73 12.45 5.53 11.99
C LEU A 73 11.69 6.21 10.84
N ALA A 74 10.39 6.49 10.98
CA ALA A 74 9.60 7.22 9.99
C ALA A 74 10.21 8.59 9.65
N HIS A 75 10.82 9.30 10.60
CA HIS A 75 11.51 10.58 10.35
C HIS A 75 12.75 10.43 9.44
N LYS A 76 13.31 9.22 9.32
CA LYS A 76 14.44 8.93 8.44
C LYS A 76 14.02 8.57 7.02
N VAL A 77 12.73 8.52 6.73
CA VAL A 77 12.22 8.31 5.36
C VAL A 77 12.42 9.59 4.56
N VAL A 78 13.41 9.56 3.67
CA VAL A 78 13.81 10.70 2.80
C VAL A 78 13.21 10.62 1.40
N LEU A 79 12.63 9.45 1.03
CA LEU A 79 11.97 9.22 -0.24
C LEU A 79 10.81 8.24 -0.03
N ALA A 80 9.59 8.67 -0.29
CA ALA A 80 8.39 7.85 -0.26
C ALA A 80 7.87 7.60 -1.69
N ILE A 81 7.94 6.34 -2.13
CA ILE A 81 7.44 5.89 -3.43
C ILE A 81 6.06 5.25 -3.20
N GLY A 82 5.02 5.94 -3.66
CA GLY A 82 3.65 5.47 -3.64
C GLY A 82 3.38 4.47 -4.76
N LEU A 83 2.44 3.55 -4.52
CA LEU A 83 1.88 2.66 -5.54
C LEU A 83 0.44 3.06 -5.85
N PHE A 84 0.00 2.86 -7.10
CA PHE A 84 -1.43 2.87 -7.40
C PHE A 84 -2.13 1.71 -6.69
N CYS A 85 -3.23 1.99 -6.00
CA CYS A 85 -3.98 0.96 -5.29
C CYS A 85 -5.47 1.28 -5.29
N THR A 86 -6.29 0.27 -5.58
CA THR A 86 -7.76 0.39 -5.47
C THR A 86 -8.32 -0.49 -4.36
N ARG A 87 -7.61 -1.56 -3.98
CA ARG A 87 -8.01 -2.51 -2.95
C ARG A 87 -6.86 -3.45 -2.62
N SER A 88 -6.94 -4.02 -1.42
CA SER A 88 -6.16 -5.14 -0.96
C SER A 88 -7.11 -6.22 -0.44
N PHE A 89 -6.67 -7.48 -0.44
CA PHE A 89 -7.51 -8.61 -0.06
C PHE A 89 -7.03 -9.28 1.22
N ASP A 90 -7.95 -9.92 1.93
CA ASP A 90 -7.67 -10.89 2.99
C ASP A 90 -7.34 -12.25 2.36
N PRO A 91 -6.09 -12.75 2.48
CA PRO A 91 -5.72 -14.06 1.93
C PRO A 91 -6.61 -15.21 2.44
N LYS A 92 -7.10 -15.12 3.69
CA LYS A 92 -7.96 -16.15 4.28
C LYS A 92 -9.31 -16.26 3.58
N LYS A 93 -9.74 -15.20 2.90
CA LYS A 93 -10.96 -15.16 2.09
C LYS A 93 -10.67 -15.37 0.61
N LEU A 94 -9.63 -14.71 0.09
CA LEU A 94 -9.32 -14.74 -1.34
C LEU A 94 -8.89 -16.14 -1.80
N ILE A 95 -8.02 -16.82 -1.06
CA ILE A 95 -7.47 -18.12 -1.47
C ILE A 95 -8.58 -19.18 -1.60
N PRO A 96 -9.51 -19.34 -0.63
CA PRO A 96 -10.66 -20.23 -0.81
C PRO A 96 -11.56 -19.87 -1.98
N MET A 97 -11.80 -18.58 -2.23
CA MET A 97 -12.60 -18.15 -3.39
C MET A 97 -11.93 -18.54 -4.72
N VAL A 98 -10.61 -18.36 -4.83
CA VAL A 98 -9.85 -18.79 -6.01
C VAL A 98 -9.90 -20.31 -6.18
N ALA A 99 -9.80 -21.09 -5.09
CA ALA A 99 -9.95 -22.54 -5.15
C ALA A 99 -11.37 -22.96 -5.58
N GLY A 100 -12.40 -22.24 -5.13
CA GLY A 100 -13.80 -22.46 -5.50
C GLY A 100 -14.08 -22.32 -7.00
N GLU A 101 -13.23 -21.58 -7.74
CA GLU A 101 -13.27 -21.49 -9.20
C GLU A 101 -12.68 -22.72 -9.92
N GLY A 102 -12.33 -23.78 -9.19
CA GLY A 102 -11.76 -25.01 -9.74
C GLY A 102 -10.24 -24.94 -9.97
N VAL A 103 -9.56 -23.93 -9.42
CA VAL A 103 -8.12 -23.74 -9.56
C VAL A 103 -7.36 -24.65 -8.60
N ASN A 104 -6.42 -25.44 -9.12
CA ASN A 104 -5.46 -26.15 -8.27
C ASN A 104 -4.44 -25.15 -7.69
N LEU A 105 -4.64 -24.77 -6.43
CA LEU A 105 -3.78 -23.82 -5.72
C LEU A 105 -2.29 -24.22 -5.71
N GLY A 106 -1.97 -25.52 -5.73
CA GLY A 106 -0.58 -26.00 -5.78
C GLY A 106 0.15 -25.65 -7.08
N LYS A 107 -0.58 -25.32 -8.14
CA LYS A 107 -0.03 -24.84 -9.42
C LYS A 107 0.05 -23.31 -9.49
N VAL A 108 -0.63 -22.58 -8.60
CA VAL A 108 -0.66 -21.11 -8.63
C VAL A 108 0.67 -20.56 -8.09
N LYS A 109 1.37 -19.80 -8.92
CA LYS A 109 2.62 -19.11 -8.55
C LYS A 109 2.44 -17.61 -8.39
N LYS A 110 1.44 -17.04 -9.05
CA LYS A 110 1.17 -15.60 -8.98
C LYS A 110 -0.33 -15.32 -9.01
N ILE A 111 -0.77 -14.37 -8.19
CA ILE A 111 -2.06 -13.70 -8.36
C ILE A 111 -1.79 -12.28 -8.85
N ASP A 112 -2.50 -11.87 -9.89
CA ASP A 112 -2.33 -10.59 -10.55
C ASP A 112 -3.70 -9.91 -10.78
N ILE A 113 -3.71 -8.59 -10.96
CA ILE A 113 -4.91 -7.85 -11.35
C ILE A 113 -4.61 -7.06 -12.62
N ARG A 114 -5.28 -7.46 -13.70
CA ARG A 114 -5.09 -6.90 -15.04
C ARG A 114 -6.44 -6.54 -15.63
N GLU A 115 -6.59 -5.28 -16.05
CA GLU A 115 -7.81 -4.81 -16.74
C GLU A 115 -9.11 -5.13 -15.97
N GLY A 116 -9.08 -5.01 -14.65
CA GLY A 116 -10.24 -5.30 -13.80
C GLY A 116 -10.56 -6.79 -13.64
N LYS A 117 -9.65 -7.68 -14.02
CA LYS A 117 -9.74 -9.13 -13.81
C LYS A 117 -8.66 -9.59 -12.84
N LEU A 118 -9.05 -10.45 -11.90
CA LEU A 118 -8.13 -11.20 -11.06
C LEU A 118 -7.66 -12.43 -11.85
N VAL A 119 -6.35 -12.59 -11.94
CA VAL A 119 -5.68 -13.65 -12.69
C VAL A 119 -4.88 -14.51 -11.73
N ALA A 120 -5.12 -15.81 -11.72
CA ALA A 120 -4.22 -16.78 -11.11
C ALA A 120 -3.35 -17.38 -12.22
N ALA A 121 -2.03 -17.28 -12.07
CA ALA A 121 -1.07 -17.75 -13.07
C ALA A 121 -0.15 -18.83 -12.49
N GLY A 122 0.20 -19.80 -13.32
CA GLY A 122 1.14 -20.86 -13.01
C GLY A 122 2.60 -20.46 -13.23
N GLU A 123 3.50 -21.44 -13.21
CA GLU A 123 4.95 -21.24 -13.23
C GLU A 123 5.45 -20.69 -14.57
N SER A 124 4.83 -21.10 -15.69
CA SER A 124 5.17 -20.61 -17.03
C SER A 124 4.41 -19.34 -17.41
N GLY A 125 3.64 -18.77 -16.47
CA GLY A 125 2.78 -17.61 -16.69
C GLY A 125 1.44 -17.94 -17.34
N GLU A 126 1.11 -19.23 -17.49
CA GLU A 126 -0.17 -19.67 -18.01
C GLU A 126 -1.32 -19.23 -17.09
N GLU A 127 -2.39 -18.67 -17.67
CA GLU A 127 -3.56 -18.23 -16.91
C GLU A 127 -4.38 -19.47 -16.48
N LEU A 128 -4.27 -19.84 -15.21
CA LEU A 128 -5.05 -20.91 -14.59
C LEU A 128 -6.48 -20.47 -14.28
N MET A 129 -6.67 -19.17 -14.06
CA MET A 129 -7.97 -18.52 -13.93
C MET A 129 -7.88 -17.04 -14.27
N LYS A 130 -8.95 -16.52 -14.86
CA LYS A 130 -9.16 -15.10 -15.13
C LYS A 130 -10.63 -14.76 -14.91
N LYS A 131 -10.95 -14.05 -13.84
CA LYS A 131 -12.33 -13.67 -13.50
C LYS A 131 -12.44 -12.19 -13.12
N PRO A 132 -13.60 -11.55 -13.33
CA PRO A 132 -13.82 -10.16 -12.89
C PRO A 132 -13.42 -9.96 -11.42
N VAL A 133 -12.63 -8.93 -11.13
CA VAL A 133 -12.16 -8.64 -9.76
C VAL A 133 -13.31 -8.37 -8.78
N LYS A 134 -14.45 -7.92 -9.30
CA LYS A 134 -15.67 -7.67 -8.52
C LYS A 134 -16.25 -8.94 -7.90
N ASP A 135 -16.01 -10.11 -8.49
CA ASP A 135 -16.53 -11.39 -7.99
C ASP A 135 -15.83 -11.79 -6.67
N PHE A 136 -14.66 -11.19 -6.39
CA PHE A 136 -13.87 -11.36 -5.18
C PHE A 136 -14.06 -10.22 -4.17
N HIS A 137 -15.12 -9.42 -4.30
CA HIS A 137 -15.37 -8.26 -3.44
C HIS A 137 -15.44 -8.62 -1.94
N THR A 138 -16.02 -9.77 -1.59
CA THR A 138 -16.15 -10.22 -0.19
C THR A 138 -14.80 -10.53 0.48
N ALA A 139 -13.76 -10.78 -0.33
CA ALA A 139 -12.39 -10.94 0.15
C ALA A 139 -11.62 -9.62 0.26
N SER A 140 -12.17 -8.50 -0.23
CA SER A 140 -11.53 -7.19 -0.07
C SER A 140 -11.55 -6.75 1.39
N LEU A 141 -10.51 -6.05 1.82
CA LEU A 141 -10.47 -5.47 3.15
C LEU A 141 -11.47 -4.31 3.24
N LYS A 142 -12.31 -4.30 4.28
CA LYS A 142 -13.39 -3.32 4.42
C LYS A 142 -12.91 -1.87 4.45
N GLY A 143 -11.74 -1.61 5.05
CA GLY A 143 -11.14 -0.26 5.03
C GLY A 143 -10.79 0.24 3.62
N CYS A 144 -10.65 -0.63 2.61
CA CYS A 144 -10.46 -0.20 1.23
C CYS A 144 -11.72 0.42 0.60
N ASP A 145 -12.90 0.14 1.13
CA ASP A 145 -14.16 0.70 0.64
C ASP A 145 -14.27 2.20 0.98
N GLU A 146 -13.65 2.62 2.09
CA GLU A 146 -13.59 3.99 2.59
C GLU A 146 -12.32 4.75 2.14
N CYS A 147 -11.38 4.07 1.48
CA CYS A 147 -10.13 4.69 1.03
C CYS A 147 -10.38 5.61 -0.15
N ALA A 148 -10.26 6.93 0.06
CA ALA A 148 -10.42 7.94 -0.97
C ALA A 148 -9.17 8.16 -1.85
N ASP A 149 -8.01 7.62 -1.46
CA ASP A 149 -6.76 7.80 -2.19
C ASP A 149 -6.41 6.58 -3.06
N PHE A 150 -6.36 6.81 -4.39
CA PHE A 150 -5.91 5.83 -5.38
C PHE A 150 -4.43 6.01 -5.75
N ALA A 151 -3.96 7.26 -5.77
CA ALA A 151 -2.72 7.67 -6.41
C ALA A 151 -1.68 8.17 -5.41
N SER A 152 -1.74 7.66 -4.17
CA SER A 152 -0.79 7.93 -3.09
C SER A 152 -0.45 9.42 -3.00
N LEU A 153 -1.44 10.26 -2.71
CA LEU A 153 -1.33 11.73 -2.77
C LEU A 153 -0.19 12.27 -1.88
N GLY A 154 0.11 11.60 -0.77
CA GLY A 154 1.20 11.97 0.14
C GLY A 154 2.61 11.47 -0.25
N ALA A 155 2.78 10.81 -1.39
CA ALA A 155 4.08 10.26 -1.81
C ALA A 155 4.97 11.34 -2.48
N ASP A 156 6.27 11.11 -2.52
CA ASP A 156 7.22 11.95 -3.27
C ASP A 156 7.14 11.67 -4.78
N MET A 157 6.96 10.39 -5.12
CA MET A 157 6.61 9.95 -6.46
C MET A 157 5.69 8.73 -6.39
N VAL A 158 4.94 8.45 -7.45
CA VAL A 158 3.96 7.37 -7.52
C VAL A 158 4.21 6.55 -8.76
N VAL A 159 4.20 5.23 -8.64
CA VAL A 159 4.43 4.30 -9.76
C VAL A 159 3.27 3.31 -9.87
N GLY A 160 2.77 3.09 -11.08
CA GLY A 160 1.77 2.05 -11.35
C GLY A 160 1.52 1.84 -12.84
N ASN A 161 0.69 0.85 -13.17
CA ASN A 161 0.47 0.40 -14.54
C ASN A 161 -0.73 1.06 -15.25
N ILE A 162 -1.45 1.97 -14.59
CA ILE A 162 -2.66 2.58 -15.14
C ILE A 162 -2.29 3.81 -15.96
N GLY A 163 -2.72 3.83 -17.22
CA GLY A 163 -2.39 4.91 -18.16
C GLY A 163 -1.10 4.66 -18.93
N SER A 164 -0.55 3.45 -18.87
CA SER A 164 0.67 3.04 -19.56
C SER A 164 0.45 1.74 -20.34
N GLU A 165 1.21 1.56 -21.43
CA GLU A 165 1.19 0.34 -22.22
C GLU A 165 1.73 -0.87 -21.42
N PRO A 166 1.34 -2.11 -21.77
CA PRO A 166 1.87 -3.31 -21.14
C PRO A 166 3.40 -3.34 -21.12
N GLY A 167 3.98 -3.65 -19.96
CA GLY A 167 5.43 -3.65 -19.77
C GLY A 167 6.04 -2.31 -19.38
N THR A 168 5.26 -1.23 -19.40
CA THR A 168 5.67 0.10 -18.92
C THR A 168 4.92 0.51 -17.65
N SER A 169 5.25 1.66 -17.06
CA SER A 169 4.57 2.19 -15.88
C SER A 169 4.37 3.69 -16.01
N THR A 170 3.22 4.16 -15.56
CA THR A 170 2.95 5.57 -15.29
C THR A 170 3.66 5.98 -14.01
N VAL A 171 4.45 7.05 -14.08
CA VAL A 171 5.15 7.65 -12.95
C VAL A 171 4.67 9.09 -12.74
N LEU A 172 4.19 9.40 -11.54
CA LEU A 172 3.78 10.76 -11.16
C LEU A 172 4.78 11.30 -10.14
N ILE A 173 5.45 12.41 -10.43
CA ILE A 173 6.41 13.06 -9.54
C ILE A 173 5.70 14.23 -8.83
N ARG A 174 5.83 14.33 -7.50
CA ARG A 174 5.09 15.30 -6.67
C ARG A 174 5.96 16.29 -5.92
N THR A 175 7.14 15.86 -5.47
CA THR A 175 8.03 16.67 -4.62
C THR A 175 9.43 16.77 -5.21
N ASP A 176 10.21 17.71 -4.70
CA ASP A 176 11.62 17.87 -5.08
C ASP A 176 12.43 16.61 -4.80
N ALA A 177 12.15 15.90 -3.69
CA ALA A 177 12.79 14.63 -3.38
C ALA A 177 12.47 13.55 -4.43
N GLY A 178 11.23 13.51 -4.93
CA GLY A 178 10.82 12.64 -6.03
C GLY A 178 11.51 12.98 -7.34
N MET A 179 11.64 14.27 -7.66
CA MET A 179 12.35 14.75 -8.85
C MET A 179 13.86 14.45 -8.78
N GLU A 180 14.48 14.69 -7.63
CA GLU A 180 15.89 14.35 -7.40
C GLU A 180 16.13 12.84 -7.59
N ALA A 181 15.23 12.00 -7.08
CA ALA A 181 15.31 10.56 -7.28
C ALA A 181 15.15 10.16 -8.76
N TRP A 182 14.19 10.77 -9.47
CA TRP A 182 13.99 10.56 -10.91
C TRP A 182 15.24 10.90 -11.72
N VAL A 183 15.79 12.10 -11.53
CA VAL A 183 16.99 12.57 -12.24
C VAL A 183 18.19 11.69 -11.94
N LYS A 184 18.37 11.26 -10.68
CA LYS A 184 19.47 10.34 -10.30
C LYS A 184 19.35 8.96 -10.95
N ALA A 185 18.13 8.51 -11.23
CA ALA A 185 17.87 7.24 -11.86
C ALA A 185 17.79 7.33 -13.40
N ALA A 186 17.84 8.54 -13.96
CA ALA A 186 17.82 8.76 -15.41
C ALA A 186 18.94 7.96 -16.11
N GLY A 187 18.62 7.40 -17.28
CA GLY A 187 19.51 6.50 -18.01
C GLY A 187 19.49 5.04 -17.53
N ALA A 188 18.81 4.72 -16.43
CA ALA A 188 18.53 3.33 -16.04
C ALA A 188 17.21 2.77 -16.61
N PHE A 189 16.43 3.60 -17.30
CA PHE A 189 15.16 3.27 -17.92
C PHE A 189 14.94 4.16 -19.15
N GLU A 190 14.00 3.75 -20.00
CA GLU A 190 13.42 4.60 -21.05
C GLU A 190 12.22 5.34 -20.47
N ASP A 191 12.12 6.64 -20.75
CA ASP A 191 10.99 7.46 -20.36
C ASP A 191 10.43 8.26 -21.53
N ALA A 192 9.14 8.57 -21.43
CA ALA A 192 8.43 9.42 -22.35
C ALA A 192 7.41 10.27 -21.56
N PRO A 193 7.10 11.49 -22.03
CA PRO A 193 6.01 12.28 -21.48
C PRO A 193 4.69 11.49 -21.52
N ILE A 194 3.83 11.75 -20.52
CA ILE A 194 2.49 11.18 -20.49
C ILE A 194 1.52 12.22 -21.05
N ASP A 195 0.98 11.95 -22.23
CA ASP A 195 0.06 12.86 -22.91
C ASP A 195 -1.38 12.73 -22.39
N ASP A 196 -1.81 11.53 -21.98
CA ASP A 196 -3.17 11.27 -21.49
C ASP A 196 -3.20 10.63 -20.09
N LEU A 197 -3.64 11.41 -19.11
CA LEU A 197 -3.90 10.95 -17.74
C LEU A 197 -5.37 10.58 -17.50
N SER A 198 -6.20 10.48 -18.54
CA SER A 198 -7.65 10.24 -18.41
C SER A 198 -7.96 8.95 -17.66
N ALA A 199 -7.18 7.88 -17.89
CA ALA A 199 -7.36 6.60 -17.19
C ALA A 199 -7.07 6.71 -15.69
N VAL A 200 -5.97 7.38 -15.33
CA VAL A 200 -5.59 7.65 -13.94
C VAL A 200 -6.66 8.50 -13.25
N LYS A 201 -7.09 9.60 -13.89
CA LYS A 201 -8.14 10.49 -13.39
C LYS A 201 -9.47 9.75 -13.18
N ARG A 202 -9.90 8.93 -14.15
CA ARG A 202 -11.14 8.13 -14.03
C ARG A 202 -11.09 7.17 -12.84
N LEU A 203 -9.97 6.47 -12.62
CA LEU A 203 -9.86 5.56 -11.48
C LEU A 203 -9.77 6.30 -10.14
N ALA A 204 -9.06 7.43 -10.09
CA ALA A 204 -9.02 8.27 -8.89
C ALA A 204 -10.42 8.76 -8.49
N LEU A 205 -11.20 9.27 -9.45
CA LEU A 205 -12.58 9.71 -9.20
C LEU A 205 -13.49 8.56 -8.79
N ARG A 206 -13.42 7.41 -9.46
CA ARG A 206 -14.21 6.22 -9.06
C ARG A 206 -13.86 5.75 -7.65
N ASN A 207 -12.58 5.84 -7.28
CA ASN A 207 -12.12 5.49 -5.94
C ASN A 207 -12.69 6.45 -4.89
N LEU A 208 -12.63 7.76 -5.15
CA LEU A 208 -13.23 8.79 -4.30
C LEU A 208 -14.74 8.63 -4.17
N ASP A 209 -15.46 8.38 -5.26
CA ASP A 209 -16.92 8.18 -5.24
C ASP A 209 -17.31 6.95 -4.43
N ARG A 210 -16.50 5.87 -4.49
CA ARG A 210 -16.71 4.69 -3.64
C ARG A 210 -16.50 5.05 -2.17
N ALA A 211 -15.42 5.75 -1.85
CA ALA A 211 -15.13 6.18 -0.49
C ALA A 211 -16.28 7.02 0.09
N LYS A 212 -16.72 8.05 -0.62
CA LYS A 212 -17.84 8.92 -0.20
C LYS A 212 -19.16 8.17 0.04
N LYS A 213 -19.39 7.05 -0.64
CA LYS A 213 -20.59 6.21 -0.45
C LYS A 213 -20.50 5.27 0.76
N ASN A 214 -19.29 4.96 1.23
CA ASN A 214 -19.06 3.96 2.28
C ASN A 214 -18.60 4.59 3.59
N LEU A 215 -17.99 5.78 3.55
CA LEU A 215 -17.67 6.57 4.73
C LEU A 215 -18.95 6.89 5.49
N GLN A 216 -18.91 6.68 6.81
CA GLN A 216 -19.99 7.08 7.71
C GLN A 216 -19.91 8.59 8.03
N ARG A 217 -18.69 9.12 8.07
CA ARG A 217 -18.40 10.55 8.24
C ARG A 217 -18.32 11.31 6.91
N GLU A 218 -18.40 12.64 6.99
CA GLU A 218 -18.18 13.50 5.82
C GLU A 218 -16.74 13.35 5.29
N TYR A 219 -16.60 13.30 3.97
CA TYR A 219 -15.29 13.33 3.34
C TYR A 219 -14.74 14.76 3.37
N ASP A 220 -13.81 15.01 4.28
CA ASP A 220 -13.07 16.27 4.39
C ASP A 220 -11.59 16.08 3.98
N PRO A 221 -11.17 16.58 2.81
CA PRO A 221 -9.77 16.51 2.37
C PRO A 221 -8.84 17.48 3.12
N GLU A 222 -9.38 18.55 3.70
CA GLU A 222 -8.65 19.54 4.50
C GLU A 222 -8.68 19.19 6.00
N GLY A 223 -9.39 18.12 6.34
CA GLY A 223 -9.56 17.63 7.70
C GLY A 223 -8.25 17.22 8.35
N SER A 224 -8.29 17.16 9.67
CA SER A 224 -7.16 16.68 10.46
C SER A 224 -6.74 15.27 10.02
N MET A 225 -5.43 15.04 9.90
CA MET A 225 -4.89 13.67 9.72
C MET A 225 -5.05 12.81 10.99
N TRP A 226 -5.53 13.41 12.08
CA TRP A 226 -5.84 12.77 13.34
C TRP A 226 -7.33 12.75 13.56
N VAL A 227 -7.81 11.58 13.93
CA VAL A 227 -9.12 11.37 14.55
C VAL A 227 -8.84 10.89 15.96
N SER A 228 -9.41 11.57 16.95
CA SER A 228 -9.37 11.12 18.33
C SER A 228 -10.13 9.80 18.49
N TYR A 229 -9.81 9.04 19.54
CA TYR A 229 -10.55 7.81 19.83
C TYR A 229 -12.04 8.07 20.02
N THR A 230 -12.39 9.19 20.67
CA THR A 230 -13.78 9.61 20.89
C THR A 230 -14.50 9.91 19.58
N GLU A 231 -13.91 10.73 18.71
CA GLU A 231 -14.48 11.02 17.37
C GLU A 231 -14.66 9.74 16.56
N HIS A 232 -13.69 8.81 16.62
CA HIS A 232 -13.83 7.52 15.94
C HIS A 232 -14.99 6.68 16.48
N LEU A 233 -15.20 6.66 17.81
CA LEU A 233 -16.32 5.94 18.41
C LEU A 233 -17.64 6.58 17.97
N GLU A 234 -17.76 7.90 18.07
CA GLU A 234 -18.98 8.63 17.69
C GLU A 234 -19.35 8.39 16.22
N ASP A 235 -18.37 8.39 15.31
CA ASP A 235 -18.60 8.20 13.88
C ASP A 235 -18.98 6.76 13.49
N TYR A 236 -18.61 5.74 14.29
CA TYR A 236 -18.71 4.33 13.90
C TYR A 236 -19.47 3.43 14.89
N GLU A 237 -20.01 3.98 16.00
CA GLU A 237 -20.85 3.27 16.97
C GLU A 237 -22.07 2.62 16.30
N GLY A 238 -22.38 1.36 16.66
CA GLY A 238 -23.53 0.63 16.14
C GLY A 238 -23.39 0.16 14.69
N THR A 239 -22.23 0.38 14.05
CA THR A 239 -21.92 -0.13 12.72
C THR A 239 -21.19 -1.47 12.78
N GLU A 240 -21.14 -2.21 11.66
CA GLU A 240 -20.28 -3.40 11.52
C GLU A 240 -18.76 -3.13 11.66
N ARG A 241 -18.39 -1.86 11.88
CA ARG A 241 -17.01 -1.34 11.95
C ARG A 241 -16.72 -0.64 13.29
N GLU A 242 -17.62 -0.77 14.26
CA GLU A 242 -17.42 -0.26 15.62
C GLU A 242 -16.09 -0.78 16.20
N ALA A 243 -15.36 0.09 16.89
CA ALA A 243 -14.08 -0.27 17.47
C ALA A 243 -14.25 -1.41 18.48
N ALA A 244 -13.54 -2.52 18.28
CA ALA A 244 -13.51 -3.59 19.27
C ALA A 244 -12.93 -3.03 20.58
N PRO A 245 -13.55 -3.33 21.75
CA PRO A 245 -13.01 -2.88 23.01
C PRO A 245 -11.56 -3.38 23.14
N PRO A 246 -10.62 -2.55 23.63
CA PRO A 246 -9.24 -2.96 23.75
C PRO A 246 -9.15 -4.24 24.60
N PRO A 247 -8.24 -5.17 24.27
CA PRO A 247 -8.05 -6.35 25.11
C PRO A 247 -7.84 -5.92 26.56
N PRO A 248 -8.38 -6.64 27.56
CA PRO A 248 -8.40 -6.20 28.96
C PRO A 248 -7.00 -5.88 29.55
N PHE A 249 -5.92 -6.35 28.91
CA PHE A 249 -4.53 -6.12 29.28
C PHE A 249 -3.86 -4.90 28.59
N ARG A 250 -4.53 -4.17 27.69
CA ARG A 250 -3.97 -2.98 26.99
C ARG A 250 -4.66 -1.64 27.35
N SER A 251 -5.56 -1.65 28.33
CA SER A 251 -6.45 -0.52 28.67
C SER A 251 -5.74 0.76 29.13
N HIS A 252 -4.53 0.67 29.71
CA HIS A 252 -3.86 1.86 30.26
C HIS A 252 -3.33 2.85 29.21
N HIS A 253 -3.01 2.42 27.99
CA HIS A 253 -2.44 3.34 26.99
C HIS A 253 -3.53 4.16 26.28
N TYR A 254 -4.76 3.67 26.21
CA TYR A 254 -5.88 4.33 25.52
C TYR A 254 -6.67 5.28 26.42
N THR A 255 -6.54 5.15 27.75
CA THR A 255 -7.28 5.95 28.73
C THR A 255 -6.54 7.20 29.21
N VAL A 256 -5.23 7.30 28.99
CA VAL A 256 -4.39 8.35 29.61
C VAL A 256 -3.56 9.16 28.58
N ALA A 257 -3.67 8.85 27.28
CA ALA A 257 -2.85 9.48 26.24
C ALA A 257 -3.67 10.09 25.09
N CYS A 258 -4.97 10.34 25.29
CA CYS A 258 -5.76 11.27 24.49
C CYS A 258 -5.94 12.55 25.30
#